data_AF-A0A842SR24-F1
#
_entry.id   AF-A0A842SR24-F1
#
_cell.length_a   1.000
_cell.length_b   1.000
_cell.length_c   1.000
_cell.angle_alpha   90.00
_cell.angle_beta   90.00
_cell.angle_gamma   90.00
#
_symmetry.space_group_name_H-M   'P 1'
#
loop_
_entity.id
_entity.type
_entity.pdbx_description
1 polymer ?
#
loop_
_entity_poly.entity_id
_entity_poly.type
_entity_poly.pdbx_seq_one_letter_code
_entity_poly.pdbx_strand_id
1 'polypeptide(L)'
;MSKTLEELAQIEVSQLLTKQGSKFDPKDPSSKALGFLKDTGQYEVAVSSGRKVGIITVRNLLGVEQPQNTKIESIWDQVGEAQMEDPILVISDIMLTNNVRALPVISNDTIIGIISQTNIIEEMSKVSALREFKSRDILRTSPITMKPEEGIAQARRIMLDKGISHLPIVENGKIKGVVTAEHIVHNFITPSSKTTRGDRAGAKVSRFPGQVSAIMDYQPCILNIKSNVYDVAKELTRKGKSACLMVDDNENLIGIITPKELLSVITATKPETSLPVYIVGLTDEDFLERSIAENKVRRTVNKSLKIHPDISEVRINVKKQSVGGERTRYQLTARALGPSTSFQAKYEDWGLMESFDGVCDALDKTLRRAKKEPQKGPRRGRRRRNPQMKR
;
A
#
# COMPACT_ATOMS: atom_id res chain seq x y z
N MET A 1 3.78 29.41 -14.63
CA MET A 1 2.57 28.60 -14.88
C MET A 1 2.46 27.59 -13.75
N SER A 2 1.27 27.32 -13.22
CA SER A 2 1.11 26.21 -12.24
C SER A 2 1.26 24.90 -12.99
N LYS A 3 1.97 23.94 -12.39
CA LYS A 3 2.05 22.57 -12.93
C LYS A 3 0.65 21.97 -13.10
N THR A 4 0.44 21.12 -14.09
CA THR A 4 -0.75 20.26 -14.20
C THR A 4 -0.62 19.02 -13.31
N LEU A 5 -1.69 18.23 -13.21
CA LEU A 5 -1.63 16.95 -12.49
C LEU A 5 -0.74 15.93 -13.22
N GLU A 6 -0.78 15.91 -14.55
CA GLU A 6 0.08 15.07 -15.37
C GLU A 6 1.55 15.45 -15.22
N GLU A 7 1.86 16.75 -15.25
CA GLU A 7 3.21 17.24 -15.01
C GLU A 7 3.71 16.87 -13.61
N LEU A 8 2.86 16.99 -12.58
CA LEU A 8 3.16 16.54 -11.22
C LEU A 8 3.46 15.03 -11.17
N ALA A 9 2.65 14.22 -11.86
CA ALA A 9 2.79 12.77 -11.89
C ALA A 9 4.12 12.32 -12.56
N GLN A 10 4.63 13.12 -13.49
CA GLN A 10 5.88 12.86 -14.21
C GLN A 10 7.13 13.49 -13.57
N ILE A 11 7.00 14.21 -12.45
CA ILE A 11 8.19 14.70 -11.74
C ILE A 11 9.02 13.50 -11.28
N GLU A 12 10.32 13.57 -11.49
CA GLU A 12 11.28 12.55 -11.06
C GLU A 12 11.59 12.66 -9.56
N VAL A 13 11.90 11.52 -8.93
CA VAL A 13 12.36 11.45 -7.53
C VAL A 13 13.53 12.40 -7.25
N SER A 14 14.43 12.58 -8.21
CA SER A 14 15.59 13.46 -8.15
C SER A 14 15.25 14.90 -7.72
N GLN A 15 14.07 15.39 -8.10
CA GLN A 15 13.61 16.76 -7.82
C GLN A 15 13.00 16.93 -6.42
N LEU A 16 12.62 15.82 -5.76
CA LEU A 16 11.96 15.83 -4.44
C LEU A 16 12.89 15.38 -3.31
N LEU A 17 14.08 14.87 -3.64
CA LEU A 17 15.02 14.34 -2.67
C LEU A 17 15.68 15.49 -1.88
N THR A 18 15.24 15.71 -0.65
CA THR A 18 15.69 16.85 0.16
C THR A 18 16.79 16.52 1.18
N LYS A 19 17.21 15.26 1.35
CA LYS A 19 18.21 14.88 2.37
C LYS A 19 19.12 13.73 1.94
N GLN A 20 20.39 13.80 2.34
CA GLN A 20 21.29 12.64 2.38
C GLN A 20 20.73 11.63 3.39
N GLY A 21 20.44 10.42 2.93
CA GLY A 21 19.88 9.36 3.77
C GLY A 21 20.86 8.95 4.87
N SER A 22 20.39 8.93 6.12
CA SER A 22 21.08 8.16 7.15
C SER A 22 20.75 6.69 6.98
N LYS A 23 21.77 5.87 6.75
CA LYS A 23 21.65 4.43 6.56
C LYS A 23 21.87 3.69 7.88
N PHE A 24 20.92 2.84 8.24
CA PHE A 24 21.01 1.95 9.39
C PHE A 24 21.31 0.52 8.96
N ASP A 25 22.04 -0.21 9.79
CA ASP A 25 22.26 -1.65 9.63
C ASP A 25 21.13 -2.41 10.37
N PRO A 26 20.53 -3.47 9.81
CA PRO A 26 19.53 -4.28 10.51
C PRO A 26 19.97 -4.83 11.87
N LYS A 27 21.29 -4.97 12.11
CA LYS A 27 21.84 -5.39 13.39
C LYS A 27 21.90 -4.28 14.44
N ASP A 28 21.74 -3.02 14.04
CA ASP A 28 21.65 -1.90 14.97
C ASP A 28 20.44 -2.08 15.92
N PRO A 29 20.54 -1.63 17.17
CA PRO A 29 19.39 -1.58 18.07
C PRO A 29 18.38 -0.54 17.60
N SER A 30 17.09 -0.80 17.79
CA SER A 30 16.02 0.07 17.35
C SER A 30 15.98 1.40 18.11
N SER A 31 16.63 1.48 19.29
CA SER A 31 16.88 2.73 20.00
C SER A 31 17.68 3.75 19.19
N LYS A 32 18.60 3.30 18.33
CA LYS A 32 19.40 4.16 17.46
C LYS A 32 18.52 4.83 16.39
N ALA A 33 17.65 4.05 15.75
CA ALA A 33 16.66 4.57 14.80
C ALA A 33 15.65 5.50 15.50
N LEU A 34 15.13 5.10 16.67
CA LEU A 34 14.24 5.93 17.48
C LEU A 34 14.83 7.29 17.84
N GLY A 35 16.09 7.32 18.31
CA GLY A 35 16.79 8.58 18.62
C GLY A 35 16.89 9.48 17.39
N PHE A 36 17.32 8.91 16.26
CA PHE A 36 17.41 9.66 15.01
C PHE A 36 16.06 10.21 14.53
N LEU A 37 14.99 9.40 14.55
CA LEU A 37 13.64 9.83 14.17
C LEU A 37 13.17 11.00 15.03
N LYS A 38 13.42 10.94 16.34
CA LYS A 38 13.09 12.00 17.30
C LYS A 38 13.88 13.27 17.05
N ASP A 39 15.20 13.16 16.88
CA ASP A 39 16.10 14.31 16.73
C ASP A 39 15.90 15.03 15.39
N THR A 40 15.54 14.29 14.34
CA THR A 40 15.34 14.85 13.00
C THR A 40 13.89 15.21 12.68
N GLY A 41 12.94 14.80 13.52
CA GLY A 41 11.51 14.91 13.25
C GLY A 41 11.04 14.06 12.06
N GLN A 42 11.84 13.08 11.62
CA GLN A 42 11.44 12.16 10.56
C GLN A 42 10.56 11.04 11.10
N TYR A 43 9.61 10.59 10.27
CA TYR A 43 8.73 9.47 10.63
C TYR A 43 9.30 8.11 10.22
N GLU A 44 10.22 8.09 9.25
CA GLU A 44 10.86 6.87 8.76
C GLU A 44 12.32 7.08 8.35
N VAL A 45 13.10 5.99 8.38
CA VAL A 45 14.49 5.94 7.90
C VAL A 45 14.78 4.68 7.11
N ALA A 46 15.77 4.77 6.23
CA ALA A 46 16.22 3.65 5.40
C ALA A 46 17.15 2.70 6.16
N VAL A 47 16.99 1.41 5.90
CA VAL A 47 17.77 0.32 6.49
C VAL A 47 18.25 -0.58 5.36
N SER A 48 19.50 -1.06 5.41
CA SER A 48 19.97 -2.04 4.43
C SER A 48 21.03 -3.01 4.95
N SER A 49 21.00 -4.23 4.42
CA SER A 49 22.05 -5.24 4.61
C SER A 49 22.30 -6.00 3.32
N GLY A 50 23.49 -5.81 2.75
CA GLY A 50 23.81 -6.31 1.40
C GLY A 50 22.82 -5.76 0.37
N ARG A 51 22.17 -6.66 -0.39
CA ARG A 51 21.15 -6.32 -1.39
C ARG A 51 19.75 -6.10 -0.81
N LYS A 52 19.52 -6.36 0.47
CA LYS A 52 18.19 -6.16 1.07
C LYS A 52 18.06 -4.73 1.56
N VAL A 53 17.00 -4.07 1.12
CA VAL A 53 16.65 -2.72 1.53
C VAL A 53 15.26 -2.69 2.16
N GLY A 54 15.06 -1.73 3.03
CA GLY A 54 13.84 -1.60 3.79
C GLY A 54 13.76 -0.27 4.50
N ILE A 55 12.69 -0.09 5.26
CA ILE A 55 12.48 1.08 6.11
C ILE A 55 12.12 0.66 7.53
N ILE A 56 12.42 1.53 8.48
CA ILE A 56 11.83 1.49 9.81
C ILE A 56 11.07 2.79 10.04
N THR A 57 9.84 2.68 10.50
CA THR A 57 8.95 3.79 10.78
C THR A 57 8.69 3.91 12.28
N VAL A 58 8.23 5.08 12.71
CA VAL A 58 7.71 5.32 14.06
C VAL A 58 6.64 4.27 14.44
N ARG A 59 5.82 3.82 13.48
CA ARG A 59 4.81 2.80 13.74
C ARG A 59 5.41 1.42 14.05
N ASN A 60 6.50 1.01 13.40
CA ASN A 60 7.17 -0.25 13.74
C ASN A 60 7.66 -0.22 15.19
N LEU A 61 8.10 0.96 15.66
CA LEU A 61 8.54 1.18 17.05
C LEU A 61 7.37 1.17 18.05
N LEU A 62 6.14 1.46 17.64
CA LEU A 62 4.97 1.44 18.53
C LEU A 62 4.81 0.09 19.25
N GLY A 63 5.13 -1.01 18.57
CA GLY A 63 5.09 -2.38 19.09
C GLY A 63 6.23 -2.73 20.06
N VAL A 64 7.31 -1.93 20.09
CA VAL A 64 8.57 -2.28 20.73
C VAL A 64 8.56 -1.95 22.21
N GLU A 65 8.92 -2.93 23.03
CA GLU A 65 9.06 -2.75 24.47
C GLU A 65 10.47 -2.32 24.87
N GLN A 66 11.53 -2.93 24.36
CA GLN A 66 12.90 -2.58 24.78
C GLN A 66 13.73 -2.18 23.57
N PRO A 67 13.67 -0.91 23.14
CA PRO A 67 14.35 -0.46 21.91
C PRO A 67 15.86 -0.71 21.92
N GLN A 68 16.49 -0.64 23.08
CA GLN A 68 17.92 -0.90 23.25
C GLN A 68 18.31 -2.37 23.04
N ASN A 69 17.37 -3.30 23.24
CA ASN A 69 17.57 -4.75 23.11
C ASN A 69 16.93 -5.33 21.85
N THR A 70 16.06 -4.55 21.19
CA THR A 70 15.35 -4.97 19.98
C THR A 70 16.16 -4.56 18.76
N LYS A 71 16.55 -5.51 17.92
CA LYS A 71 17.27 -5.21 16.68
C LYS A 71 16.32 -4.77 15.58
N ILE A 72 16.79 -3.87 14.72
CA ILE A 72 16.01 -3.36 13.58
C ILE A 72 15.53 -4.51 12.66
N GLU A 73 16.35 -5.55 12.44
CA GLU A 73 16.04 -6.70 11.59
C GLU A 73 14.73 -7.43 11.97
N SER A 74 14.29 -7.29 13.22
CA SER A 74 13.07 -7.94 13.74
C SER A 74 11.78 -7.17 13.51
N ILE A 75 11.89 -5.89 13.12
CA ILE A 75 10.73 -4.96 13.07
C ILE A 75 10.68 -4.08 11.81
N TRP A 76 11.75 -4.04 11.02
CA TRP A 76 11.77 -3.30 9.75
C TRP A 76 10.83 -3.90 8.70
N ASP A 77 10.35 -3.04 7.81
CA ASP A 77 9.58 -3.44 6.64
C ASP A 77 10.54 -3.53 5.45
N GLN A 78 10.64 -4.71 4.85
CA GLN A 78 11.35 -4.87 3.58
C GLN A 78 10.47 -4.33 2.46
N VAL A 79 10.99 -3.35 1.73
CA VAL A 79 10.26 -2.63 0.69
C VAL A 79 11.08 -2.61 -0.60
N GLY A 80 10.42 -2.24 -1.71
CA GLY A 80 11.13 -1.97 -2.96
C GLY A 80 12.05 -0.75 -2.85
N GLU A 81 12.83 -0.53 -3.89
CA GLU A 81 13.69 0.65 -4.06
C GLU A 81 13.11 1.61 -5.09
N ALA A 82 13.52 2.86 -5.00
CA ALA A 82 13.27 3.90 -6.00
C ALA A 82 14.58 4.32 -6.64
N GLN A 83 14.55 4.59 -7.94
CA GLN A 83 15.64 5.22 -8.68
C GLN A 83 15.41 6.73 -8.76
N MET A 84 16.45 7.49 -9.12
CA MET A 84 16.38 8.95 -9.19
C MET A 84 15.48 9.45 -10.31
N GLU A 85 15.40 8.68 -11.39
CA GLU A 85 14.66 8.95 -12.61
C GLU A 85 13.22 8.42 -12.53
N ASP A 86 12.86 7.69 -11.47
CA ASP A 86 11.51 7.17 -11.31
C ASP A 86 10.51 8.34 -11.19
N PRO A 87 9.42 8.34 -11.96
CA PRO A 87 8.39 9.36 -11.83
C PRO A 87 7.55 9.13 -10.56
N ILE A 88 7.09 10.22 -9.93
CA ILE A 88 6.25 10.18 -8.72
C ILE A 88 5.00 9.31 -8.93
N LEU A 89 4.47 9.20 -10.15
CA LEU A 89 3.36 8.29 -10.48
C LEU A 89 3.68 6.83 -10.11
N VAL A 90 4.86 6.36 -10.49
CA VAL A 90 5.33 5.00 -10.20
C VAL A 90 5.56 4.84 -8.70
N ILE A 91 6.22 5.82 -8.08
CA ILE A 91 6.48 5.79 -6.63
C ILE A 91 5.19 5.75 -5.82
N SER A 92 4.22 6.59 -6.19
CA SER A 92 2.91 6.67 -5.54
C SER A 92 2.15 5.35 -5.66
N ASP A 93 2.21 4.70 -6.82
CA ASP A 93 1.62 3.39 -7.02
C ASP A 93 2.26 2.29 -6.19
N ILE A 94 3.60 2.24 -6.16
CA ILE A 94 4.33 1.27 -5.33
C ILE A 94 3.97 1.48 -3.86
N MET A 95 3.91 2.73 -3.38
CA MET A 95 3.52 3.08 -2.02
C MET A 95 2.09 2.62 -1.69
N LEU A 96 1.12 2.90 -2.57
CA LEU A 96 -0.28 2.54 -2.36
C LEU A 96 -0.52 1.04 -2.43
N THR A 97 0.01 0.38 -3.46
CA THR A 97 -0.19 -1.05 -3.72
C THR A 97 0.43 -1.91 -2.64
N ASN A 98 1.63 -1.54 -2.16
CA ASN A 98 2.31 -2.28 -1.10
C ASN A 98 1.97 -1.77 0.30
N ASN A 99 1.13 -0.73 0.42
CA ASN A 99 0.78 -0.08 1.67
C ASN A 99 2.02 0.39 2.48
N VAL A 100 3.01 0.92 1.77
CA VAL A 100 4.26 1.46 2.34
C VAL A 100 4.26 2.98 2.25
N ARG A 101 4.94 3.63 3.20
CA ARG A 101 4.94 5.11 3.30
C ARG A 101 6.12 5.78 2.60
N ALA A 102 7.16 5.00 2.33
CA ALA A 102 8.40 5.50 1.78
C ALA A 102 9.17 4.37 1.10
N LEU A 103 10.10 4.75 0.23
CA LEU A 103 11.03 3.86 -0.43
C LEU A 103 12.46 4.40 -0.28
N PRO A 104 13.46 3.55 0.03
CA PRO A 104 14.86 3.91 -0.10
C PRO A 104 15.16 4.30 -1.55
N VAL A 105 15.88 5.41 -1.74
CA VAL A 105 16.34 5.85 -3.05
C VAL A 105 17.77 5.38 -3.25
N ILE A 106 18.00 4.64 -4.34
CA ILE A 106 19.28 4.01 -4.63
C ILE A 106 19.89 4.63 -5.89
N SER A 107 21.21 4.82 -5.86
CA SER A 107 22.03 5.16 -7.02
C SER A 107 23.35 4.41 -6.93
N ASN A 108 23.76 3.74 -8.01
CA ASN A 108 24.99 2.95 -8.07
C ASN A 108 25.12 1.95 -6.88
N ASP A 109 24.06 1.19 -6.60
CA ASP A 109 23.98 0.24 -5.46
C ASP A 109 24.13 0.85 -4.05
N THR A 110 24.03 2.18 -3.94
CA THR A 110 24.11 2.90 -2.66
C THR A 110 22.82 3.63 -2.35
N ILE A 111 22.38 3.56 -1.09
CA ILE A 111 21.24 4.36 -0.63
C ILE A 111 21.71 5.82 -0.50
N ILE A 112 21.16 6.68 -1.33
CA ILE A 112 21.45 8.12 -1.33
C ILE A 112 20.39 8.91 -0.55
N GLY A 113 19.21 8.34 -0.33
CA GLY A 113 18.14 8.98 0.42
C GLY A 113 16.90 8.11 0.60
N ILE A 114 15.80 8.77 0.91
CA ILE A 114 14.48 8.18 1.07
C ILE A 114 13.45 9.11 0.41
N ILE A 115 12.53 8.54 -0.35
CA ILE A 115 11.36 9.25 -0.88
C ILE A 115 10.14 8.81 -0.10
N SER A 116 9.45 9.77 0.52
CA SER A 116 8.30 9.54 1.38
C SER A 116 7.04 10.18 0.81
N GLN A 117 5.87 9.72 1.27
CA GLN A 117 4.59 10.37 0.96
C GLN A 117 4.64 11.88 1.27
N THR A 118 5.32 12.30 2.33
CA THR A 118 5.46 13.71 2.73
C THR A 118 6.18 14.57 1.69
N ASN A 119 7.21 14.04 1.02
CA ASN A 119 7.87 14.76 -0.09
C ASN A 119 6.89 15.03 -1.22
N ILE A 120 6.05 14.03 -1.55
CA ILE A 120 5.04 14.14 -2.60
C ILE A 120 3.95 15.14 -2.19
N ILE A 121 3.49 15.13 -0.93
CA ILE A 121 2.48 16.09 -0.45
C ILE A 121 3.02 17.53 -0.44
N GLU A 122 4.30 17.71 -0.10
CA GLU A 122 4.96 19.01 -0.17
C GLU A 122 4.91 19.55 -1.60
N GLU A 123 5.19 18.73 -2.60
CA GLU A 123 5.07 19.14 -4.00
C GLU A 123 3.62 19.36 -4.43
N MET A 124 2.68 18.49 -4.03
CA MET A 124 1.23 18.69 -4.25
C MET A 124 0.75 20.04 -3.71
N SER A 125 1.29 20.52 -2.57
CA SER A 125 0.90 21.81 -1.99
C SER A 125 1.22 23.03 -2.86
N LYS A 126 2.01 22.85 -3.93
CA LYS A 126 2.43 23.89 -4.88
C LYS A 126 1.66 23.84 -6.20
N VAL A 127 0.82 22.82 -6.42
CA VAL A 127 0.15 22.55 -7.71
C VAL A 127 -1.30 23.03 -7.65
N SER A 128 -1.59 24.23 -8.16
CA SER A 128 -2.95 24.81 -8.05
C SER A 128 -4.00 24.06 -8.86
N ALA A 129 -3.61 23.27 -9.87
CA ALA A 129 -4.53 22.40 -10.61
C ALA A 129 -5.28 21.40 -9.70
N LEU A 130 -4.71 21.07 -8.53
CA LEU A 130 -5.36 20.22 -7.53
C LEU A 130 -6.62 20.85 -6.88
N ARG A 131 -6.93 22.12 -7.17
CA ARG A 131 -8.16 22.78 -6.72
C ARG A 131 -9.43 22.20 -7.35
N GLU A 132 -9.31 21.60 -8.53
CA GLU A 132 -10.43 20.98 -9.24
C GLU A 132 -10.89 19.66 -8.57
N PHE A 133 -10.02 19.02 -7.79
CA PHE A 133 -10.28 17.74 -7.14
C PHE A 133 -10.89 17.97 -5.76
N LYS A 134 -12.06 17.37 -5.49
CA LYS A 134 -12.75 17.54 -4.20
C LYS A 134 -12.18 16.59 -3.16
N SER A 135 -11.94 17.12 -1.94
CA SER A 135 -11.43 16.32 -0.83
C SER A 135 -12.37 15.17 -0.43
N ARG A 136 -13.68 15.37 -0.59
CA ARG A 136 -14.71 14.34 -0.33
C ARG A 136 -14.54 13.06 -1.16
N ASP A 137 -13.92 13.16 -2.34
CA ASP A 137 -13.81 12.02 -3.27
C ASP A 137 -12.68 11.06 -2.87
N ILE A 138 -11.74 11.53 -2.05
CA ILE A 138 -10.63 10.74 -1.48
C ILE A 138 -10.78 10.50 0.03
N LEU A 139 -11.90 10.94 0.61
CA LEU A 139 -12.12 10.93 2.05
C LEU A 139 -12.25 9.51 2.59
N ARG A 140 -11.50 9.21 3.66
CA ARG A 140 -11.79 8.03 4.48
C ARG A 140 -12.83 8.38 5.52
N THR A 141 -14.05 7.87 5.35
CA THR A 141 -15.19 8.15 6.23
C THR A 141 -15.13 7.34 7.52
N SER A 142 -15.84 7.82 8.55
CA SER A 142 -16.02 7.13 9.84
C SER A 142 -14.71 6.71 10.52
N PRO A 143 -13.82 7.66 10.85
CA PRO A 143 -12.57 7.33 11.53
C PRO A 143 -12.86 6.76 12.93
N ILE A 144 -12.01 5.85 13.38
CA ILE A 144 -12.08 5.32 14.75
C ILE A 144 -11.67 6.45 15.70
N THR A 145 -12.55 6.80 16.63
CA THR A 145 -12.34 7.88 17.59
C THR A 145 -12.14 7.36 19.01
N MET A 146 -11.63 8.22 19.89
CA MET A 146 -11.53 7.99 21.34
C MET A 146 -12.01 9.23 22.11
N LYS A 147 -12.33 9.05 23.39
CA LYS A 147 -12.61 10.16 24.32
C LYS A 147 -11.34 10.62 25.06
N PRO A 148 -11.27 11.88 25.52
CA PRO A 148 -10.09 12.42 26.21
C PRO A 148 -9.61 11.59 27.41
N GLU A 149 -10.53 10.98 28.15
CA GLU A 149 -10.29 10.21 29.38
C GLU A 149 -9.87 8.76 29.15
N GLU A 150 -9.93 8.25 27.91
CA GLU A 150 -9.54 6.89 27.59
C GLU A 150 -8.01 6.69 27.63
N GLY A 151 -7.58 5.46 27.88
CA GLY A 151 -6.19 5.15 28.20
C GLY A 151 -5.24 5.13 27.00
N ILE A 152 -4.00 5.57 27.20
CA ILE A 152 -2.94 5.54 26.16
C ILE A 152 -2.64 4.10 25.70
N ALA A 153 -2.65 3.12 26.63
CA ALA A 153 -2.50 1.70 26.31
C ALA A 153 -3.60 1.19 25.34
N GLN A 154 -4.83 1.68 25.50
CA GLN A 154 -5.95 1.36 24.61
C GLN A 154 -5.73 1.98 23.23
N ALA A 155 -5.32 3.25 23.16
CA ALA A 155 -4.98 3.92 21.90
C ALA A 155 -3.90 3.15 21.12
N ARG A 156 -2.81 2.76 21.81
CA ARG A 156 -1.74 1.93 21.25
C ARG A 156 -2.28 0.62 20.69
N ARG A 157 -3.11 -0.09 21.46
CA ARG A 157 -3.71 -1.37 21.03
C ARG A 157 -4.56 -1.18 19.77
N ILE A 158 -5.44 -0.18 19.74
CA ILE A 158 -6.27 0.12 18.57
C ILE A 158 -5.41 0.39 17.33
N MET A 159 -4.34 1.18 17.48
CA MET A 159 -3.41 1.49 16.38
C MET A 159 -2.73 0.24 15.82
N LEU A 160 -2.25 -0.66 16.68
CA LEU A 160 -1.63 -1.92 16.29
C LEU A 160 -2.64 -2.87 15.63
N ASP A 161 -3.79 -3.09 16.26
CA ASP A 161 -4.81 -4.06 15.83
C ASP A 161 -5.48 -3.64 14.51
N LYS A 162 -5.78 -2.35 14.37
CA LYS A 162 -6.49 -1.80 13.19
C LYS A 162 -5.53 -1.32 12.11
N GLY A 163 -4.23 -1.33 12.39
CA GLY A 163 -3.22 -0.83 11.50
C GLY A 163 -3.46 0.62 11.10
N ILE A 164 -3.74 1.50 12.07
CA ILE A 164 -3.86 2.95 11.87
C ILE A 164 -2.86 3.71 12.73
N SER A 165 -2.53 4.95 12.35
CA SER A 165 -1.54 5.78 13.07
C SER A 165 -2.14 7.03 13.72
N HIS A 166 -3.45 7.26 13.55
CA HIS A 166 -4.14 8.48 13.97
C HIS A 166 -5.48 8.13 14.60
N LEU A 167 -5.77 8.73 15.75
CA LEU A 167 -7.02 8.59 16.47
C LEU A 167 -7.56 9.98 16.81
N PRO A 168 -8.61 10.45 16.13
CA PRO A 168 -9.29 11.68 16.50
C PRO A 168 -9.89 11.52 17.90
N ILE A 169 -9.71 12.55 18.73
CA ILE A 169 -10.28 12.60 20.07
C ILE A 169 -11.54 13.44 20.02
N VAL A 170 -12.66 12.86 20.43
CA VAL A 170 -13.99 13.46 20.34
C VAL A 170 -14.71 13.33 21.68
N GLU A 171 -15.33 14.41 22.11
CA GLU A 171 -16.15 14.46 23.34
C GLU A 171 -17.39 15.30 23.07
N ASN A 172 -18.56 14.77 23.43
CA ASN A 172 -19.86 15.43 23.22
C ASN A 172 -20.06 15.90 21.77
N GLY A 173 -19.65 15.06 20.81
CA GLY A 173 -19.74 15.34 19.36
C GLY A 173 -18.69 16.32 18.82
N LYS A 174 -17.84 16.91 19.67
CA LYS A 174 -16.84 17.90 19.27
C LYS A 174 -15.43 17.31 19.22
N ILE A 175 -14.67 17.69 18.21
CA ILE A 175 -13.25 17.35 18.10
C ILE A 175 -12.47 18.09 19.20
N LYS A 176 -11.70 17.36 19.99
CA LYS A 176 -10.84 17.89 21.06
C LYS A 176 -9.36 17.85 20.70
N GLY A 177 -8.97 16.97 19.78
CA GLY A 177 -7.60 16.82 19.34
C GLY A 177 -7.38 15.55 18.51
N VAL A 178 -6.12 15.18 18.34
CA VAL A 178 -5.72 13.92 17.69
C VAL A 178 -4.54 13.29 18.44
N VAL A 179 -4.59 11.98 18.67
CA VAL A 179 -3.41 11.21 19.10
C VAL A 179 -2.83 10.46 17.91
N THR A 180 -1.52 10.54 17.75
CA THR A 180 -0.80 9.81 16.71
C THR A 180 0.11 8.75 17.32
N ALA A 181 0.50 7.75 16.51
CA ALA A 181 1.51 6.76 16.91
C ALA A 181 2.81 7.45 17.35
N GLU A 182 3.14 8.58 16.73
CA GLU A 182 4.31 9.40 17.06
C GLU A 182 4.23 9.99 18.47
N HIS A 183 3.07 10.52 18.89
CA HIS A 183 2.91 11.00 20.27
C HIS A 183 3.17 9.89 21.29
N ILE A 184 2.69 8.66 21.02
CA ILE A 184 2.90 7.52 21.94
C ILE A 184 4.37 7.11 21.96
N VAL A 185 5.00 6.98 20.78
CA VAL A 185 6.39 6.55 20.66
C VAL A 185 7.32 7.57 21.32
N HIS A 186 7.22 8.86 21.00
CA HIS A 186 8.15 9.87 21.52
C HIS A 186 8.04 10.13 23.02
N ASN A 187 6.85 9.93 23.61
CA ASN A 187 6.62 10.14 25.05
C ASN A 187 6.93 8.91 25.91
N PHE A 188 6.68 7.69 25.42
CA PHE A 188 6.74 6.47 26.25
C PHE A 188 7.77 5.44 25.81
N ILE A 189 8.27 5.56 24.58
CA ILE A 189 9.32 4.68 24.06
C ILE A 189 10.59 5.52 24.07
N THR A 190 11.37 5.37 25.14
CA THR A 190 12.64 6.09 25.33
C THR A 190 13.82 5.13 25.28
N PRO A 191 14.99 5.57 24.77
CA PRO A 191 16.25 4.86 24.95
C PRO A 191 16.69 4.92 26.42
N SER A 192 16.05 4.12 27.29
CA SER A 192 16.36 3.94 28.73
C SER A 192 16.70 5.20 29.53
N SER A 193 15.78 5.65 30.40
CA SER A 193 16.25 6.21 31.67
C SER A 193 16.97 5.09 32.43
N LYS A 194 18.14 5.40 32.98
CA LYS A 194 18.82 4.53 33.93
C LYS A 194 17.80 4.07 34.98
N THR A 195 17.74 2.77 35.26
CA THR A 195 17.12 2.27 36.48
C THR A 195 17.74 3.04 37.64
N THR A 196 16.96 3.91 38.28
CA THR A 196 17.47 4.67 39.42
C THR A 196 17.55 3.74 40.61
N ARG A 197 18.57 3.93 41.46
CA ARG A 197 18.77 3.15 42.69
C ARG A 197 17.53 3.31 43.59
N GLY A 198 16.60 2.36 43.53
CA GLY A 198 15.29 2.42 44.20
C GLY A 198 14.15 1.75 43.44
N ASP A 199 14.31 1.48 42.14
CA ASP A 199 13.27 0.79 41.35
C ASP A 199 13.09 -0.65 41.85
N ARG A 200 11.93 -0.91 42.49
CA ARG A 200 11.57 -2.24 42.98
C ARG A 200 11.31 -3.16 41.79
N ALA A 201 12.13 -4.20 41.65
CA ALA A 201 11.86 -5.32 40.76
C ALA A 201 10.48 -5.92 41.11
N GLY A 202 9.53 -5.85 40.17
CA GLY A 202 8.23 -6.52 40.29
C GLY A 202 6.99 -5.63 40.43
N ALA A 203 7.11 -4.31 40.48
CA ALA A 203 5.91 -3.46 40.33
C ALA A 203 5.46 -3.50 38.85
N LYS A 204 4.24 -4.00 38.58
CA LYS A 204 3.56 -3.84 37.28
C LYS A 204 3.20 -2.37 37.08
N VAL A 205 4.18 -1.51 36.84
CA VAL A 205 3.91 -0.16 36.37
C VAL A 205 3.31 -0.32 34.97
N SER A 206 2.06 0.11 34.79
CA SER A 206 1.46 0.18 33.46
C SER A 206 2.38 1.01 32.57
N ARG A 207 2.94 0.38 31.53
CA ARG A 207 3.99 0.97 30.67
C ARG A 207 3.53 2.23 29.92
N PHE A 208 2.22 2.35 29.73
CA PHE A 208 1.58 3.49 29.10
C PHE A 208 0.50 4.02 30.05
N PRO A 209 0.90 4.64 31.17
CA PRO A 209 -0.04 5.15 32.16
C PRO A 209 -0.67 6.45 31.66
N GLY A 210 -1.86 6.75 32.16
CA GLY A 210 -2.57 7.99 31.86
C GLY A 210 -3.49 7.93 30.65
N GLN A 211 -3.98 9.10 30.28
CA GLN A 211 -5.08 9.30 29.34
C GLN A 211 -4.58 9.94 28.05
N VAL A 212 -5.30 9.71 26.96
CA VAL A 212 -4.96 10.26 25.64
C VAL A 212 -4.94 11.79 25.63
N SER A 213 -5.74 12.45 26.47
CA SER A 213 -5.72 13.90 26.67
C SER A 213 -4.33 14.45 27.01
N ALA A 214 -3.51 13.71 27.76
CA ALA A 214 -2.18 14.16 28.19
C ALA A 214 -1.14 14.26 27.06
N ILE A 215 -1.38 13.59 25.92
CA ILE A 215 -0.44 13.52 24.80
C ILE A 215 -1.04 13.90 23.45
N MET A 216 -2.31 14.30 23.42
CA MET A 216 -2.97 14.66 22.17
C MET A 216 -2.49 16.01 21.65
N ASP A 217 -2.50 16.15 20.34
CA ASP A 217 -2.35 17.43 19.69
C ASP A 217 -3.70 18.15 19.70
N TYR A 218 -3.75 19.27 20.41
CA TYR A 218 -4.93 20.12 20.55
C TYR A 218 -5.15 21.06 19.35
N GLN A 219 -4.21 21.11 18.41
CA GLN A 219 -4.30 21.93 17.20
C GLN A 219 -4.21 21.06 15.93
N PRO A 220 -5.14 20.09 15.76
CA PRO A 220 -5.15 19.27 14.56
C PRO A 220 -5.36 20.12 13.30
N CYS A 221 -4.98 19.56 12.16
CA CYS A 221 -5.44 20.07 10.86
C CYS A 221 -6.92 19.70 10.71
N ILE A 222 -7.79 20.69 10.57
CA ILE A 222 -9.24 20.51 10.38
C ILE A 222 -9.65 21.33 9.15
N LEU A 223 -10.40 20.73 8.23
CA LEU A 223 -11.00 21.39 7.08
C LEU A 223 -12.42 20.90 6.86
N ASN A 224 -13.24 21.68 6.16
CA ASN A 224 -14.60 21.28 5.80
C ASN A 224 -14.56 20.29 4.61
N ILE A 225 -15.48 19.33 4.55
CA ILE A 225 -15.58 18.33 3.46
C ILE A 225 -15.77 18.94 2.07
N LYS A 226 -16.17 20.22 1.97
CA LYS A 226 -16.28 20.97 0.71
C LYS A 226 -14.94 21.50 0.18
N SER A 227 -13.86 21.41 0.98
CA SER A 227 -12.52 21.79 0.55
C SER A 227 -12.02 20.94 -0.62
N ASN A 228 -11.00 21.43 -1.32
CA ASN A 228 -10.33 20.72 -2.41
C ASN A 228 -9.02 20.06 -1.95
N VAL A 229 -8.47 19.19 -2.78
CA VAL A 229 -7.22 18.45 -2.53
C VAL A 229 -6.03 19.40 -2.32
N TYR A 230 -5.94 20.49 -3.09
CA TYR A 230 -4.88 21.49 -2.94
C TYR A 230 -4.86 22.09 -1.53
N ASP A 231 -6.01 22.54 -1.01
CA ASP A 231 -6.09 23.17 0.31
C ASP A 231 -5.75 22.17 1.43
N VAL A 232 -6.12 20.89 1.27
CA VAL A 232 -5.73 19.83 2.23
C VAL A 232 -4.21 19.63 2.21
N ALA A 233 -3.61 19.45 1.04
CA ALA A 233 -2.15 19.28 0.92
C ALA A 233 -1.41 20.50 1.48
N LYS A 234 -1.87 21.71 1.15
CA LYS A 234 -1.32 22.97 1.65
C LYS A 234 -1.40 23.07 3.16
N GLU A 235 -2.54 22.75 3.78
CA GLU A 235 -2.71 22.89 5.21
C GLU A 235 -1.93 21.83 6.00
N LEU A 236 -1.82 20.60 5.48
CA LEU A 236 -0.95 19.57 6.05
C LEU A 236 0.51 20.02 6.06
N THR A 237 1.03 20.48 4.91
CA THR A 237 2.41 20.95 4.78
C THR A 237 2.67 22.16 5.67
N ARG A 238 1.79 23.17 5.62
CA ARG A 238 1.93 24.41 6.39
C ARG A 238 1.92 24.19 7.90
N LYS A 239 1.05 23.30 8.41
CA LYS A 239 0.97 22.99 9.85
C LYS A 239 1.95 21.89 10.28
N GLY A 240 2.67 21.25 9.35
CA GLY A 240 3.50 20.08 9.65
C GLY A 240 2.72 18.91 10.23
N LYS A 241 1.49 18.67 9.75
CA LYS A 241 0.59 17.62 10.27
C LYS A 241 0.53 16.43 9.32
N SER A 242 0.36 15.23 9.88
CA SER A 242 0.33 13.97 9.13
C SER A 242 -1.08 13.46 8.80
N ALA A 243 -2.12 14.20 9.19
CA ALA A 243 -3.52 13.95 8.83
C ALA A 243 -4.37 15.21 8.99
N CYS A 244 -5.44 15.30 8.19
CA CYS A 244 -6.46 16.34 8.24
C CYS A 244 -7.80 15.71 8.60
N LEU A 245 -8.43 16.22 9.67
CA LEU A 245 -9.77 15.83 10.07
C LEU A 245 -10.79 16.63 9.26
N MET A 246 -11.72 15.94 8.62
CA MET A 246 -12.68 16.56 7.73
C MET A 246 -14.05 16.65 8.40
N VAL A 247 -14.62 17.85 8.44
CA VAL A 247 -15.89 18.14 9.12
C VAL A 247 -16.97 18.63 8.17
N ASP A 248 -18.24 18.47 8.54
CA ASP A 248 -19.36 19.11 7.85
C ASP A 248 -19.51 20.59 8.27
N ASP A 249 -20.57 21.25 7.79
CA ASP A 249 -20.86 22.65 8.13
C ASP A 249 -21.25 22.85 9.62
N ASN A 250 -21.59 21.77 10.32
CA ASN A 250 -21.95 21.77 11.74
C ASN A 250 -20.77 21.35 12.64
N GLU A 251 -19.55 21.31 12.08
CA GLU A 251 -18.31 20.85 12.75
C GLU A 251 -18.32 19.38 13.19
N ASN A 252 -19.24 18.56 12.68
CA ASN A 252 -19.22 17.13 12.97
C ASN A 252 -18.09 16.45 12.19
N LEU A 253 -17.35 15.57 12.86
CA LEU A 253 -16.30 14.78 12.22
C LEU A 253 -16.90 13.77 11.22
N ILE A 254 -16.60 13.94 9.94
CA ILE A 254 -17.07 13.06 8.86
C ILE A 254 -15.99 12.03 8.46
N GLY A 255 -14.74 12.47 8.44
CA GLY A 255 -13.65 11.65 7.90
C GLY A 255 -12.26 12.15 8.24
N ILE A 256 -11.27 11.44 7.70
CA ILE A 256 -9.86 11.77 7.82
C ILE A 256 -9.19 11.63 6.46
N ILE A 257 -8.30 12.56 6.12
CA ILE A 257 -7.43 12.48 4.94
C ILE A 257 -5.99 12.46 5.43
N THR A 258 -5.25 11.45 5.01
CA THR A 258 -3.80 11.33 5.25
C THR A 258 -3.06 11.45 3.91
N PRO A 259 -1.71 11.54 3.92
CA PRO A 259 -0.92 11.52 2.69
C PRO A 259 -1.28 10.35 1.75
N LYS A 260 -1.66 9.19 2.31
CA LYS A 260 -2.09 8.03 1.53
C LYS A 260 -3.28 8.35 0.61
N GLU A 261 -4.30 9.01 1.14
CA GLU A 261 -5.49 9.36 0.35
C GLU A 261 -5.17 10.41 -0.73
N LEU A 262 -4.28 11.37 -0.44
CA LEU A 262 -3.84 12.37 -1.42
C LEU A 262 -3.09 11.75 -2.61
N LEU A 263 -2.24 10.76 -2.36
CA LEU A 263 -1.51 10.04 -3.41
C LEU A 263 -2.46 9.35 -4.42
N SER A 264 -3.67 8.97 -4.00
CA SER A 264 -4.62 8.30 -4.90
C SER A 264 -5.02 9.17 -6.10
N VAL A 265 -4.97 10.50 -5.94
CA VAL A 265 -5.23 11.49 -7.00
C VAL A 265 -4.17 11.39 -8.10
N ILE A 266 -2.90 11.20 -7.72
CA ILE A 266 -1.81 11.03 -8.68
C ILE A 266 -1.99 9.73 -9.46
N THR A 267 -2.30 8.63 -8.77
CA THR A 267 -2.50 7.33 -9.44
C THR A 267 -3.72 7.28 -10.34
N ALA A 268 -4.69 8.19 -10.18
CA ALA A 268 -5.82 8.33 -11.10
C ALA A 268 -5.39 8.81 -12.51
N THR A 269 -4.19 9.39 -12.64
CA THR A 269 -3.61 9.73 -13.96
C THR A 269 -3.04 8.51 -14.69
N LYS A 270 -2.93 7.36 -14.01
CA LYS A 270 -2.49 6.15 -14.70
C LYS A 270 -3.45 5.91 -15.86
N PRO A 271 -2.95 5.78 -17.10
CA PRO A 271 -3.80 5.28 -18.17
C PRO A 271 -4.34 3.94 -17.70
N GLU A 272 -5.66 3.75 -17.77
CA GLU A 272 -6.26 2.44 -17.52
C GLU A 272 -5.54 1.44 -18.44
N THR A 273 -4.58 0.70 -17.87
CA THR A 273 -3.90 -0.38 -18.56
C THR A 273 -4.87 -1.54 -18.52
N SER A 274 -5.95 -1.39 -19.28
CA SER A 274 -6.96 -2.41 -19.42
C SER A 274 -6.26 -3.62 -20.05
N LEU A 275 -6.31 -4.78 -19.38
CA LEU A 275 -5.70 -6.02 -19.85
C LEU A 275 -6.03 -6.22 -21.34
N PRO A 276 -5.06 -6.11 -22.27
CA PRO A 276 -5.32 -6.18 -23.69
C PRO A 276 -6.00 -7.51 -24.05
N VAL A 277 -7.14 -7.43 -24.75
CA VAL A 277 -7.85 -8.60 -25.27
C VAL A 277 -7.85 -8.54 -26.78
N TYR A 278 -7.16 -9.48 -27.42
CA TYR A 278 -7.11 -9.60 -28.87
C TYR A 278 -8.03 -10.72 -29.32
N ILE A 279 -9.07 -10.40 -30.10
CA ILE A 279 -9.93 -11.40 -30.74
C ILE A 279 -9.57 -11.48 -32.22
N VAL A 280 -9.21 -12.68 -32.68
CA VAL A 280 -8.79 -12.97 -34.05
C VAL A 280 -9.80 -13.95 -34.66
N GLY A 281 -10.21 -13.71 -35.91
CA GLY A 281 -11.15 -14.58 -36.64
C GLY A 281 -12.62 -14.14 -36.60
N LEU A 282 -12.88 -12.89 -36.19
CA LEU A 282 -14.15 -12.20 -36.40
C LEU A 282 -14.08 -11.27 -37.62
N THR A 283 -15.24 -11.02 -38.23
CA THR A 283 -15.42 -10.09 -39.35
C THR A 283 -15.81 -8.69 -38.85
N ASP A 284 -15.67 -7.65 -39.68
CA ASP A 284 -15.98 -6.26 -39.28
C ASP A 284 -17.46 -6.05 -38.94
N GLU A 285 -18.36 -6.89 -39.48
CA GLU A 285 -19.79 -6.91 -39.14
C GLU A 285 -20.06 -7.34 -37.70
N ASP A 286 -19.11 -8.01 -37.02
CA ASP A 286 -19.24 -8.51 -35.64
C ASP A 286 -18.79 -7.46 -34.59
N PHE A 287 -18.81 -6.15 -34.91
CA PHE A 287 -18.22 -5.12 -34.04
C PHE A 287 -18.85 -5.05 -32.64
N LEU A 288 -20.18 -5.14 -32.54
CA LEU A 288 -20.90 -5.07 -31.27
C LEU A 288 -20.59 -6.31 -30.42
N GLU A 289 -20.64 -7.48 -31.05
CA GLU A 289 -20.28 -8.78 -30.50
C GLU A 289 -18.85 -8.79 -29.97
N ARG A 290 -17.91 -8.22 -30.73
CA ARG A 290 -16.50 -8.10 -30.35
C ARG A 290 -16.34 -7.29 -29.07
N SER A 291 -16.97 -6.13 -28.97
CA SER A 291 -16.89 -5.27 -27.77
C SER A 291 -17.46 -5.95 -26.53
N ILE A 292 -18.60 -6.65 -26.67
CA ILE A 292 -19.22 -7.41 -25.58
C ILE A 292 -18.30 -8.56 -25.14
N ALA A 293 -17.74 -9.30 -26.11
CA ALA A 293 -16.82 -10.40 -25.87
C ALA A 293 -15.54 -9.94 -25.18
N GLU A 294 -14.90 -8.87 -25.66
CA GLU A 294 -13.69 -8.28 -25.07
C GLU A 294 -13.93 -7.91 -23.60
N ASN A 295 -15.03 -7.23 -23.30
CA ASN A 295 -15.39 -6.88 -21.92
C ASN A 295 -15.62 -8.10 -21.04
N LYS A 296 -16.29 -9.14 -21.55
CA LYS A 296 -16.55 -10.37 -20.81
C LYS A 296 -15.25 -11.11 -20.46
N VAL A 297 -14.36 -11.23 -21.43
CA VAL A 297 -13.04 -11.88 -21.27
C VAL A 297 -12.19 -11.11 -20.27
N ARG A 298 -12.13 -9.78 -20.42
CA ARG A 298 -11.39 -8.90 -19.51
C ARG A 298 -11.87 -9.03 -18.07
N ARG A 299 -13.20 -8.98 -17.84
CA ARG A 299 -13.79 -9.18 -16.50
C ARG A 299 -13.46 -10.56 -15.92
N THR A 300 -13.40 -11.58 -16.77
CA THR A 300 -13.09 -12.96 -16.35
C THR A 300 -11.64 -13.06 -15.87
N VAL A 301 -10.68 -12.54 -16.64
CA VAL A 301 -9.26 -12.63 -16.29
C VAL A 301 -8.87 -11.64 -15.19
N ASN A 302 -9.46 -10.44 -15.13
CA ASN A 302 -9.23 -9.46 -14.07
C ASN A 302 -9.51 -10.01 -12.66
N LYS A 303 -10.52 -10.90 -12.51
CA LYS A 303 -10.79 -11.61 -11.24
C LYS A 303 -9.60 -12.46 -10.78
N SER A 304 -8.77 -12.91 -11.71
CA SER A 304 -7.64 -13.81 -11.49
C SER A 304 -6.27 -13.12 -11.51
N LEU A 305 -6.18 -11.83 -11.85
CA LEU A 305 -4.91 -11.07 -11.80
C LEU A 305 -4.31 -10.99 -10.39
N LYS A 306 -5.14 -11.05 -9.34
CA LYS A 306 -4.66 -11.16 -7.95
C LYS A 306 -3.91 -12.47 -7.67
N ILE A 307 -4.19 -13.52 -8.45
CA ILE A 307 -3.58 -14.85 -8.31
C ILE A 307 -2.38 -14.97 -9.26
N HIS A 308 -2.52 -14.43 -10.47
CA HIS A 308 -1.53 -14.45 -11.54
C HIS A 308 -1.27 -13.01 -12.02
N PRO A 309 -0.46 -12.22 -11.27
CA PRO A 309 -0.20 -10.83 -11.62
C PRO A 309 0.63 -10.67 -12.89
N ASP A 310 1.34 -11.72 -13.30
CA ASP A 310 2.22 -11.74 -14.47
C ASP A 310 1.45 -11.78 -15.81
N ILE A 311 0.13 -12.01 -15.81
CA ILE A 311 -0.67 -12.01 -17.04
C ILE A 311 -0.70 -10.59 -17.61
N SER A 312 -0.14 -10.43 -18.81
CA SER A 312 -0.01 -9.16 -19.51
C SER A 312 -0.96 -9.02 -20.70
N GLU A 313 -1.47 -10.11 -21.29
CA GLU A 313 -2.44 -10.05 -22.40
C GLU A 313 -3.35 -11.29 -22.47
N VAL A 314 -4.46 -11.17 -23.21
CA VAL A 314 -5.34 -12.29 -23.55
C VAL A 314 -5.56 -12.33 -25.06
N ARG A 315 -5.38 -13.51 -25.67
CA ARG A 315 -5.70 -13.75 -27.08
C ARG A 315 -6.82 -14.77 -27.20
N ILE A 316 -7.82 -14.47 -28.02
CA ILE A 316 -8.89 -15.40 -28.40
C ILE A 316 -8.85 -15.61 -29.90
N ASN A 317 -8.65 -16.85 -30.30
CA ASN A 317 -8.80 -17.27 -31.69
C ASN A 317 -10.19 -17.88 -31.88
N VAL A 318 -10.96 -17.30 -32.78
CA VAL A 318 -12.29 -17.76 -33.21
C VAL A 318 -12.14 -18.49 -34.54
N LYS A 319 -12.66 -19.71 -34.62
CA LYS A 319 -12.76 -20.48 -35.88
C LYS A 319 -14.21 -20.83 -36.15
N LYS A 320 -14.75 -20.40 -37.30
CA LYS A 320 -16.06 -20.81 -37.82
C LYS A 320 -15.94 -22.24 -38.37
N GLN A 321 -16.71 -23.18 -37.85
CA GLN A 321 -16.86 -24.53 -38.37
C GLN A 321 -18.26 -24.64 -39.00
N SER A 322 -18.36 -24.43 -40.31
CA SER A 322 -19.63 -24.63 -41.01
C SER A 322 -19.92 -26.13 -41.13
N VAL A 323 -21.03 -26.57 -40.55
CA VAL A 323 -21.60 -27.89 -40.75
C VAL A 323 -23.01 -27.62 -41.25
N GLY A 324 -23.30 -27.96 -42.51
CA GLY A 324 -24.46 -27.44 -43.26
C GLY A 324 -25.77 -27.32 -42.47
N GLY A 325 -26.42 -26.15 -42.60
CA GLY A 325 -27.65 -25.75 -41.92
C GLY A 325 -27.69 -24.25 -41.60
N GLU A 326 -28.79 -23.75 -41.00
CA GLU A 326 -28.97 -22.33 -40.61
C GLU A 326 -28.12 -21.87 -39.40
N ARG A 327 -27.45 -22.80 -38.70
CA ARG A 327 -26.65 -22.48 -37.50
C ARG A 327 -25.16 -22.61 -37.78
N THR A 328 -24.37 -21.66 -37.28
CA THR A 328 -22.91 -21.70 -37.36
C THR A 328 -22.31 -22.19 -36.05
N ARG A 329 -21.42 -23.17 -36.12
CA ARG A 329 -20.66 -23.65 -34.97
C ARG A 329 -19.35 -22.88 -34.86
N TYR A 330 -19.00 -22.46 -33.65
CA TYR A 330 -17.78 -21.72 -33.36
C TYR A 330 -16.86 -22.52 -32.45
N GLN A 331 -15.57 -22.47 -32.74
CA GLN A 331 -14.52 -23.02 -31.90
C GLN A 331 -13.65 -21.86 -31.42
N LEU A 332 -13.64 -21.63 -30.11
CA LEU A 332 -12.86 -20.57 -29.47
C LEU A 332 -11.70 -21.17 -28.70
N THR A 333 -10.52 -20.58 -28.87
CA THR A 333 -9.33 -20.88 -28.07
C THR A 333 -8.85 -19.61 -27.40
N ALA A 334 -8.98 -19.55 -26.08
CA ALA A 334 -8.48 -18.44 -25.27
C ALA A 334 -7.11 -18.77 -24.67
N ARG A 335 -6.21 -17.79 -24.70
CA ARG A 335 -4.87 -17.84 -24.10
C ARG A 335 -4.65 -16.60 -23.26
N ALA A 336 -4.48 -16.75 -21.95
CA ALA A 336 -3.98 -15.70 -21.07
C ALA A 336 -2.46 -15.85 -20.96
N LEU A 337 -1.73 -14.80 -21.31
CA LEU A 337 -0.28 -14.81 -21.51
C LEU A 337 0.38 -13.82 -20.58
N GLY A 338 1.56 -14.18 -20.08
CA GLY A 338 2.46 -13.36 -19.28
C GLY A 338 3.92 -13.71 -19.59
N PRO A 339 4.92 -12.98 -19.06
CA PRO A 339 6.34 -13.24 -19.31
C PRO A 339 6.78 -14.68 -18.96
N SER A 340 6.17 -15.25 -17.92
CA SER A 340 6.51 -16.57 -17.35
C SER A 340 5.32 -17.52 -17.26
N THR A 341 4.11 -17.08 -17.64
CA THR A 341 2.86 -17.83 -17.46
C THR A 341 2.05 -17.91 -18.74
N SER A 342 1.49 -19.09 -19.02
CA SER A 342 0.56 -19.27 -20.13
C SER A 342 -0.58 -20.19 -19.69
N PHE A 343 -1.81 -19.68 -19.79
CA PHE A 343 -3.02 -20.45 -19.51
C PHE A 343 -3.85 -20.55 -20.77
N GLN A 344 -4.33 -21.75 -21.08
CA GLN A 344 -5.12 -22.00 -22.26
C GLN A 344 -6.45 -22.66 -21.89
N ALA A 345 -7.51 -22.24 -22.58
CA ALA A 345 -8.81 -22.88 -22.57
C ALA A 345 -9.36 -22.95 -23.99
N LYS A 346 -10.16 -23.98 -24.26
CA LYS A 346 -10.82 -24.20 -25.55
C LYS A 346 -12.26 -24.58 -25.30
N TYR A 347 -13.17 -24.03 -26.11
CA TYR A 347 -14.59 -24.33 -26.04
C TYR A 347 -15.22 -24.26 -27.44
N GLU A 348 -16.29 -25.01 -27.64
CA GLU A 348 -16.99 -25.14 -28.92
C GLU A 348 -18.49 -25.19 -28.70
N ASP A 349 -19.24 -24.31 -29.36
CA ASP A 349 -20.70 -24.29 -29.28
C ASP A 349 -21.35 -23.78 -30.57
N TRP A 350 -22.68 -23.89 -30.61
CA TRP A 350 -23.50 -23.25 -31.63
C TRP A 350 -23.76 -21.80 -31.23
N GLY A 351 -23.41 -20.86 -32.10
CA GLY A 351 -23.49 -19.44 -31.79
C GLY A 351 -22.22 -18.87 -31.16
N LEU A 352 -21.93 -17.61 -31.51
CA LEU A 352 -20.68 -16.96 -31.16
C LEU A 352 -20.65 -16.59 -29.68
N MET A 353 -21.74 -16.03 -29.15
CA MET A 353 -21.81 -15.58 -27.76
C MET A 353 -21.81 -16.75 -26.78
N GLU A 354 -22.56 -17.81 -27.07
CA GLU A 354 -22.57 -19.06 -26.30
C GLU A 354 -21.17 -19.66 -26.23
N SER A 355 -20.42 -19.59 -27.33
CA SER A 355 -19.03 -20.03 -27.36
C SER A 355 -18.10 -19.14 -26.51
N PHE A 356 -18.33 -17.82 -26.48
CA PHE A 356 -17.59 -16.90 -25.61
C PHE A 356 -17.89 -17.15 -24.13
N ASP A 357 -19.14 -17.48 -23.79
CA ASP A 357 -19.56 -17.83 -22.44
C ASP A 357 -18.82 -19.06 -21.96
N GLY A 358 -18.86 -20.14 -22.74
CA GLY A 358 -18.17 -21.37 -22.37
C GLY A 358 -16.64 -21.25 -22.36
N VAL A 359 -16.03 -20.46 -23.27
CA VAL A 359 -14.57 -20.26 -23.24
C VAL A 359 -14.14 -19.44 -22.02
N CYS A 360 -14.94 -18.44 -21.60
CA CYS A 360 -14.67 -17.67 -20.38
C CYS A 360 -14.75 -18.56 -19.14
N ASP A 361 -15.78 -19.39 -19.03
CA ASP A 361 -15.94 -20.34 -17.92
C ASP A 361 -14.82 -21.38 -17.88
N ALA A 362 -14.41 -21.88 -19.04
CA ALA A 362 -13.27 -22.80 -19.15
C ALA A 362 -11.95 -22.11 -18.73
N LEU A 363 -11.73 -20.86 -19.15
CA LEU A 363 -10.54 -20.09 -18.80
C LEU A 363 -10.49 -19.76 -17.30
N ASP A 364 -11.61 -19.33 -16.70
CA ASP A 364 -11.70 -19.07 -15.25
C ASP A 364 -11.40 -20.34 -14.44
N LYS A 365 -11.93 -21.50 -14.86
CA LYS A 365 -11.61 -22.79 -14.24
C LYS A 365 -10.12 -23.11 -14.32
N THR A 366 -9.48 -22.90 -15.48
CA THR A 366 -8.03 -23.14 -15.64
C THR A 366 -7.20 -22.23 -14.74
N LEU A 367 -7.51 -20.92 -14.73
CA LEU A 367 -6.82 -19.92 -13.91
C LEU A 367 -6.93 -20.23 -12.41
N ARG A 368 -8.10 -20.66 -11.95
CA ARG A 368 -8.33 -21.04 -10.55
C ARG A 368 -7.69 -22.38 -10.17
N ARG A 369 -7.62 -23.35 -11.07
CA ARG A 369 -7.03 -24.68 -10.80
C ARG A 369 -5.52 -24.65 -10.67
N ALA A 370 -4.84 -23.72 -11.33
CA ALA A 370 -3.39 -23.52 -11.23
C ALA A 370 -2.92 -23.07 -9.83
N LYS A 371 -3.82 -22.90 -8.86
CA LYS A 371 -3.55 -22.48 -7.47
C LYS A 371 -2.81 -23.52 -6.60
N LYS A 372 -2.21 -24.58 -7.16
CA LYS A 372 -1.51 -25.64 -6.40
C LYS A 372 -0.31 -26.25 -7.13
N GLU A 373 0.88 -25.73 -6.84
CA GLU A 373 1.95 -26.57 -6.29
C GLU A 373 2.55 -25.85 -5.07
N PRO A 374 2.33 -26.35 -3.84
CA PRO A 374 3.20 -25.98 -2.74
C PRO A 374 4.61 -26.50 -3.08
N GLN A 375 5.62 -25.64 -2.97
CA GLN A 375 7.02 -26.05 -3.03
C GLN A 375 7.19 -27.27 -2.10
N LYS A 376 7.42 -28.45 -2.70
CA LYS A 376 7.87 -29.61 -1.94
C LYS A 376 9.24 -29.23 -1.40
N GLY A 377 9.30 -28.86 -0.11
CA GLY A 377 10.55 -28.75 0.61
C GLY A 377 11.40 -30.01 0.41
N PRO A 378 12.73 -29.90 0.50
CA PRO A 378 13.64 -30.99 0.14
C PRO A 378 13.20 -32.27 0.85
N ARG A 379 12.91 -33.30 0.04
CA ARG A 379 12.57 -34.65 0.53
C ARG A 379 13.67 -35.07 1.50
N ARG A 380 13.39 -35.04 2.82
CA ARG A 380 14.24 -35.68 3.83
C ARG A 380 14.41 -37.13 3.40
N GLY A 381 15.62 -37.48 2.97
CA GLY A 381 15.97 -38.83 2.59
C GLY A 381 15.60 -39.79 3.72
N ARG A 382 14.80 -40.81 3.40
CA ARG A 382 14.61 -41.97 4.29
C ARG A 382 15.99 -42.54 4.56
N ARG A 383 16.48 -42.42 5.80
CA ARG A 383 17.60 -43.22 6.31
C ARG A 383 17.26 -44.69 6.06
N ARG A 384 17.97 -45.33 5.14
CA ARG A 384 18.04 -46.79 5.07
C ARG A 384 18.65 -47.26 6.38
N ARG A 385 17.89 -48.02 7.17
CA ARG A 385 18.46 -48.82 8.27
C ARG A 385 19.33 -49.89 7.61
N ASN A 386 20.62 -49.87 7.92
CA ASN A 386 21.57 -50.92 7.57
C ASN A 386 21.30 -52.13 8.49
N PRO A 387 20.90 -53.31 7.99
CA PRO A 387 20.81 -54.51 8.79
C PRO A 387 22.02 -55.39 8.45
N GLN A 388 23.18 -55.12 9.05
CA GLN A 388 24.28 -56.08 9.09
C GLN A 388 25.28 -55.68 10.18
N MET A 389 25.00 -56.15 11.40
CA MET A 389 26.03 -56.53 12.37
C MET A 389 25.45 -57.72 13.14
N LYS A 390 25.69 -58.91 12.57
CA LYS A 390 25.73 -60.18 13.29
C LYS A 390 26.93 -60.94 12.73
N ARG A 391 28.08 -60.78 13.37
CA ARG A 391 28.94 -61.85 13.90
C ARG A 391 30.18 -61.22 14.51
#